data_AF-A0A7L4BF30-F1
#
_entry.id   AF-A0A7L4BF30-F1
#
_cell.length_a   1.000
_cell.length_b   1.000
_cell.length_c   1.000
_cell.angle_alpha   90.00
_cell.angle_beta   90.00
_cell.angle_gamma   90.00
#
_symmetry.space_group_name_H-M   'P 1'
#
loop_
_entity.id
_entity.type
_entity.pdbx_description
1 polymer ?
#
loop_
_entity_poly.entity_id
_entity_poly.type
_entity_poly.pdbx_seq_one_letter_code
_entity_poly.pdbx_strand_id
1 'polypeptide(L)'
;LPVWGIRRVHCGPEILRVTLYCGFDNYEDAVRLYEMILQKEATLQKSNFCVFVLYATPGVAVQLCLKQLPIGVAAEPRESSALQFKV
;
A
#
# COMPACT_ATOMS: atom_id res chain seq x y z
N LEU A 1 -8.89 12.34 2.68
CA LEU A 1 -9.23 11.45 1.54
C LEU A 1 -9.40 10.04 2.08
N PRO A 2 -10.31 9.22 1.53
CA PRO A 2 -10.41 7.83 1.94
C PRO A 2 -9.07 7.12 1.71
N VAL A 3 -8.68 6.23 2.62
CA VAL A 3 -7.48 5.38 2.48
C VAL A 3 -7.63 4.33 1.39
N TRP A 4 -8.72 4.35 0.62
CA TRP A 4 -8.98 3.43 -0.46
C TRP A 4 -9.65 4.13 -1.65
N GLY A 5 -9.53 3.55 -2.83
CA GLY A 5 -10.19 4.04 -4.03
C GLY A 5 -10.26 2.96 -5.13
N ILE A 6 -11.19 3.16 -6.06
CA ILE A 6 -11.37 2.29 -7.22
C ILE A 6 -10.87 3.02 -8.46
N ARG A 7 -10.02 2.37 -9.25
CA ARG A 7 -9.53 2.88 -10.54
C ARG A 7 -9.83 1.89 -11.64
N ARG A 8 -10.52 2.34 -12.69
CA ARG A 8 -10.69 1.57 -13.93
C ARG A 8 -9.50 1.80 -14.85
N VAL A 9 -8.87 0.72 -15.31
CA VAL A 9 -7.80 0.77 -16.33
C VAL A 9 -8.43 0.51 -17.69
N HIS A 10 -8.05 1.28 -18.70
CA HIS A 10 -8.54 1.05 -20.07
C HIS A 10 -8.04 -0.32 -20.54
N CYS A 11 -8.97 -1.22 -20.89
CA CYS A 11 -8.68 -2.60 -21.26
C CYS A 11 -7.94 -3.43 -20.18
N GLY A 12 -8.11 -3.09 -18.90
CA GLY A 12 -7.53 -3.82 -17.77
C GLY A 12 -8.52 -4.03 -16.63
N PRO A 13 -8.12 -4.73 -15.56
CA PRO A 13 -8.99 -4.99 -14.43
C PRO A 13 -9.35 -3.68 -13.70
N GLU A 14 -10.51 -3.68 -13.04
CA GLU A 14 -10.83 -2.65 -12.07
C GLU A 14 -9.96 -2.85 -10.82
N ILE A 15 -9.28 -1.79 -10.39
CA ILE A 15 -8.31 -1.85 -9.29
C ILE A 15 -8.94 -1.26 -8.04
N LEU A 16 -9.15 -2.09 -7.01
CA LEU A 16 -9.34 -1.62 -5.65
C LEU A 16 -7.97 -1.42 -5.02
N ARG A 17 -7.63 -0.18 -4.68
CA ARG A 17 -6.36 0.15 -4.03
C ARG A 17 -6.60 0.70 -2.64
N VAL A 18 -6.01 0.04 -1.64
CA VAL A 18 -5.86 0.57 -0.28
C VAL A 18 -4.49 1.21 -0.16
N THR A 19 -4.41 2.41 0.41
CA THR A 19 -3.19 3.20 0.58
C THR A 19 -2.92 3.40 2.06
N LEU A 20 -1.76 2.93 2.51
CA LEU A 20 -1.20 3.27 3.81
C LEU A 20 -0.17 4.36 3.65
N TYR A 21 -0.24 5.35 4.53
CA TYR A 21 0.72 6.44 4.57
C TYR A 21 1.81 6.09 5.58
N CYS A 22 3.06 6.17 5.13
CA CYS A 22 4.24 5.97 5.95
C CYS A 22 4.91 7.32 6.19
N GLY A 23 5.53 7.50 7.36
CA GLY A 23 6.37 8.67 7.60
C GLY A 23 7.55 8.68 6.62
N PHE A 24 8.18 9.84 6.45
CA PHE A 24 9.38 9.95 5.63
C PHE A 24 10.48 8.98 6.12
N ASP A 25 10.70 8.99 7.44
CA ASP A 25 11.81 8.31 8.11
C ASP A 25 11.66 6.78 8.18
N ASN A 26 10.44 6.26 8.03
CA ASN A 26 10.14 4.83 8.19
C ASN A 26 9.63 4.15 6.93
N TYR A 27 9.64 4.83 5.79
CA TYR A 27 9.08 4.30 4.54
C TYR A 27 9.79 3.02 4.08
N GLU A 28 11.12 3.01 4.03
CA GLU A 28 11.90 1.84 3.59
C GLU A 28 11.68 0.63 4.52
N ASP A 29 11.65 0.87 5.83
CA ASP A 29 11.40 -0.19 6.82
C ASP A 29 9.96 -0.72 6.73
N ALA A 30 8.99 0.16 6.46
CA ALA A 30 7.61 -0.25 6.20
C ALA A 30 7.52 -1.11 4.94
N VAL A 31 8.18 -0.72 3.84
CA VAL A 31 8.22 -1.54 2.61
C VAL A 31 8.75 -2.94 2.92
N ARG A 32 9.89 -3.04 3.61
CA ARG A 32 10.49 -4.34 4.00
C ARG A 32 9.59 -5.16 4.91
N LEU A 33 8.93 -4.54 5.88
CA LEU A 33 7.96 -5.22 6.74
C LEU A 33 6.82 -5.81 5.91
N TYR A 34 6.24 -5.03 5.00
CA TYR A 34 5.13 -5.49 4.17
C TYR A 34 5.58 -6.56 3.16
N GLU A 35 6.79 -6.47 2.61
CA GLU A 35 7.39 -7.53 1.80
C GLU A 35 7.49 -8.85 2.58
N MET A 36 7.95 -8.77 3.83
CA MET A 36 8.11 -9.93 4.71
C MET A 36 6.76 -10.56 5.08
N ILE A 37 5.78 -9.79 5.56
CA ILE A 37 4.50 -10.37 6.00
C ILE A 37 3.63 -10.83 4.84
N LEU A 38 3.75 -10.19 3.66
CA LEU A 38 2.99 -10.58 2.47
C LEU A 38 3.68 -11.66 1.64
N GLN A 39 4.98 -11.91 1.89
CA GLN A 39 5.82 -12.79 1.07
C GLN A 39 5.75 -12.41 -0.42
N LYS A 40 5.83 -11.10 -0.70
CA LYS A 40 5.69 -10.50 -2.04
C LYS A 40 6.62 -9.30 -2.17
N GLU A 41 7.27 -9.16 -3.31
CA GLU A 41 8.06 -7.97 -3.62
C GLU A 41 7.18 -6.75 -3.94
N ALA A 42 7.63 -5.58 -3.51
CA ALA A 42 6.96 -4.34 -3.84
C ALA A 42 7.25 -3.92 -5.30
N THR A 43 6.22 -3.61 -6.07
CA THR A 43 6.38 -2.92 -7.35
C THR A 43 6.62 -1.43 -7.09
N LEU A 44 7.87 -1.00 -7.15
CA LEU A 44 8.26 0.40 -7.07
C LEU A 44 7.80 1.15 -8.33
N GLN A 45 6.95 2.17 -8.17
CA GLN A 45 6.59 3.05 -9.29
C GLN A 45 7.30 4.41 -9.20
N LYS A 46 7.55 4.91 -7.98
CA LYS A 46 8.30 6.14 -7.68
C LYS A 46 9.04 5.97 -6.35
N SER A 47 10.04 6.81 -6.09
CA SER A 47 10.83 6.75 -4.84
C SER A 47 9.98 6.86 -3.56
N ASN A 48 8.80 7.46 -3.63
CA ASN A 48 7.88 7.68 -2.51
C ASN A 48 6.59 6.83 -2.60
N PHE A 49 6.54 5.84 -3.49
CA PHE A 49 5.33 5.09 -3.78
C PHE A 49 5.63 3.67 -4.29
N CYS A 50 5.13 2.68 -3.56
CA CYS A 50 5.19 1.28 -3.96
C CYS A 50 3.81 0.61 -3.93
N VAL A 51 3.68 -0.50 -4.65
CA VAL A 51 2.45 -1.26 -4.76
C VAL A 51 2.71 -2.75 -4.60
N PHE A 52 1.90 -3.39 -3.77
CA PHE A 52 1.78 -4.84 -3.65
C PHE A 52 0.49 -5.29 -4.32
N VAL A 53 0.59 -6.24 -5.25
CA VAL A 53 -0.60 -6.89 -5.83
C VAL A 53 -0.99 -8.05 -4.93
N LEU A 54 -2.06 -7.87 -4.16
CA LEU A 54 -2.55 -8.87 -3.21
C LEU A 54 -3.37 -9.95 -3.92
N TYR A 55 -4.16 -9.54 -4.91
CA TYR A 55 -5.04 -10.41 -5.67
C TYR A 55 -5.22 -9.85 -7.08
N ALA A 56 -5.33 -10.72 -8.08
CA ALA A 56 -5.59 -10.33 -9.47
C ALA A 56 -6.38 -11.41 -10.21
N THR A 57 -7.37 -10.96 -10.97
CA THR A 57 -8.14 -11.71 -11.97
C THR A 57 -8.26 -10.86 -13.23
N PRO A 58 -8.79 -11.39 -14.34
CA PRO A 58 -9.03 -10.57 -15.54
C PRO A 58 -9.93 -9.35 -15.30
N GLY A 59 -10.87 -9.43 -14.36
CA GLY A 59 -11.84 -8.36 -14.09
C GLY A 59 -11.46 -7.43 -12.94
N VAL A 60 -10.76 -7.93 -11.92
CA VAL A 60 -10.46 -7.16 -10.69
C VAL A 60 -9.06 -7.42 -10.18
N ALA A 61 -8.42 -6.37 -9.66
CA ALA A 61 -7.18 -6.47 -8.90
C ALA A 61 -7.31 -5.74 -7.55
N VAL A 62 -6.80 -6.37 -6.49
CA VAL A 62 -6.71 -5.75 -5.17
C VAL A 62 -5.25 -5.42 -4.91
N GLN A 63 -5.00 -4.15 -4.61
CA GLN A 63 -3.67 -3.62 -4.37
C GLN A 63 -3.57 -3.00 -2.98
N LEU A 64 -2.48 -3.30 -2.29
CA LEU A 64 -2.00 -2.50 -1.17
C LEU A 64 -0.93 -1.55 -1.69
N CYS A 65 -0.99 -0.31 -1.28
CA CYS A 65 -0.02 0.71 -1.64
C CYS A 65 0.56 1.34 -0.38
N LEU A 66 1.88 1.53 -0.36
CA LEU A 66 2.53 2.37 0.62
C LEU A 66 2.94 3.68 -0.04
N LYS A 67 2.59 4.78 0.60
CA LYS A 67 2.93 6.13 0.14
C LYS A 67 3.68 6.88 1.24
N GLN A 68 4.90 7.30 0.92
CA GLN A 68 5.70 8.12 1.82
C GLN A 68 5.07 9.51 1.94
N LEU A 69 4.95 9.98 3.18
CA LEU A 69 4.55 11.34 3.52
C LEU A 69 5.72 12.32 3.36
N PRO A 70 5.46 13.61 3.13
CA PRO A 70 6.50 14.63 3.13
C PRO A 70 7.25 14.69 4.47
N ILE A 71 8.49 15.21 4.42
CA ILE A 71 9.30 15.49 5.61
C ILE A 71 8.51 16.38 6.57
N GLY A 72 8.56 16.05 7.87
CA GLY A 72 7.85 16.78 8.92
C GLY A 72 6.36 16.43 9.06
N VAL A 73 5.83 15.54 8.23
CA VAL A 73 4.46 15.01 8.36
C VAL A 73 4.51 13.61 8.95
N ALA A 74 3.97 13.45 10.16
CA ALA A 74 3.88 12.16 10.82
C ALA A 74 2.62 11.38 10.37
N ALA A 75 2.77 10.08 10.17
CA ALA A 75 1.63 9.17 10.04
C ALA A 75 1.13 8.82 11.46
N GLU A 76 0.02 9.40 11.87
CA GLU A 76 -0.58 9.09 13.17
C GLU A 76 -1.57 7.92 13.05
N PRO A 77 -1.30 6.76 13.70
CA PRO A 77 -2.27 5.68 13.76
C PRO A 77 -3.48 6.13 14.58
N ARG A 78 -4.68 5.81 14.10
CA ARG A 78 -5.90 6.02 14.88
C ARG A 78 -6.05 4.91 15.90
N GLU A 79 -6.79 5.15 16.98
CA GLU A 79 -7.07 4.12 17.99
C GLU A 79 -7.74 2.86 17.39
N SER A 80 -8.48 3.04 16.30
CA SER A 80 -9.11 1.95 15.55
C SER A 80 -8.17 1.25 14.56
N SER A 81 -6.89 1.60 14.52
CA SER A 81 -5.90 1.02 13.61
C SER A 81 -5.18 -0.14 14.29
N ALA A 82 -5.31 -1.35 13.73
CA ALA A 82 -4.59 -2.54 14.17
C ALA A 82 -3.95 -3.24 12.98
N LEU A 83 -2.71 -3.73 13.16
CA LEU A 83 -2.04 -4.61 12.22
C LEU A 83 -2.06 -6.02 12.78
N GLN A 84 -2.60 -6.96 12.00
CA GLN A 84 -2.67 -8.38 12.35
C GLN A 84 -2.20 -9.23 11.18
N PHE A 85 -1.35 -10.21 11.47
CA PHE A 85 -0.88 -11.20 10.51
C PHE A 85 -0.81 -12.57 11.20
N LYS A 86 -0.82 -13.63 10.40
CA LYS A 86 -0.62 -14.99 10.90
C LYS A 86 0.87 -15.29 10.94
N VAL A 87 1.33 -15.88 12.04
CA VAL A 87 2.69 -16.39 12.24
C VAL A 87 2.65 -17.92 12.18
#